data_AF-A0A5C5XRQ6-F1
#
_entry.id   AF-A0A5C5XRQ6-F1
#
_cell.length_a   1.000
_cell.length_b   1.000
_cell.length_c   1.000
_cell.angle_alpha   90.00
_cell.angle_beta   90.00
_cell.angle_gamma   90.00
#
_symmetry.space_group_name_H-M   'P 1'
#
loop_
_entity.id
_entity.type
_entity.pdbx_description
1 polymer ?
#
loop_
_entity_poly.entity_id
_entity_poly.type
_entity_poly.pdbx_seq_one_letter_code
_entity_poly.pdbx_strand_id
1 'polypeptide(L)'
;MLRTIAAIGLVLSCVTSASGMGMESFGNDCLSALNYRDWPGAIPVINSKHRVYHQWVNGNESFYYQGSTADLNDALADFARIKADRLAVVIHPGPGETHSFNQERQVEFDWQLHLLGGIAKHMATLPLGSNVWDPNPYLHIYLGDGVELDALRIPAGVDVLELADLQTRYAKALESTDQSVRGWTCGRIASLDPYRRESMQAIARMLNDSDDWVRLNAAGALATFTTFSDEAIHELEAVETNDEKLQERIDKSIQQLRDSQHEPDKQQAFQQQLDAIHAYVEALTDR
;
A
#
# COMPACT_ATOMS: atom_id res chain seq x y z
N MET A 1 -58.72 15.60 31.48
CA MET A 1 -58.58 15.14 30.08
C MET A 1 -57.28 15.73 29.55
N LEU A 2 -56.12 15.07 29.72
CA LEU A 2 -55.57 13.93 28.98
C LEU A 2 -55.14 14.27 27.52
N ARG A 3 -53.82 14.50 27.38
CA ARG A 3 -52.91 14.24 26.23
C ARG A 3 -53.08 15.17 24.99
N THR A 4 -52.06 15.52 24.19
CA THR A 4 -50.91 14.71 23.72
C THR A 4 -49.86 15.57 22.97
N ILE A 5 -48.60 15.44 23.38
CA ILE A 5 -47.35 15.24 22.60
C ILE A 5 -46.77 16.35 21.68
N ALA A 6 -45.60 16.83 22.12
CA ALA A 6 -44.52 17.38 21.30
C ALA A 6 -43.80 16.26 20.52
N ALA A 7 -43.52 16.49 19.24
CA ALA A 7 -42.69 15.61 18.43
C ALA A 7 -41.49 16.40 17.86
N ILE A 8 -40.40 16.42 18.62
CA ILE A 8 -39.05 16.66 18.09
C ILE A 8 -38.55 15.27 17.68
N GLY A 9 -38.68 14.96 16.39
CA GLY A 9 -38.29 13.69 15.78
C GLY A 9 -36.86 13.70 15.28
N LEU A 10 -35.97 13.25 16.16
CA LEU A 10 -34.71 12.52 15.93
C LEU A 10 -34.40 12.09 14.47
N VAL A 11 -33.30 12.60 13.91
CA VAL A 11 -32.48 11.86 12.91
C VAL A 11 -31.07 11.79 13.47
N LEU A 12 -30.86 10.77 14.32
CA LEU A 12 -29.58 10.35 14.87
C LEU A 12 -29.43 8.88 14.48
N SER A 13 -28.94 8.62 13.27
CA SER A 13 -28.49 7.29 12.85
C SER A 13 -27.69 7.34 11.55
N CYS A 14 -26.50 7.90 11.64
CA CYS A 14 -25.32 7.46 10.89
C CYS A 14 -24.15 7.67 11.85
N VAL A 15 -24.11 6.90 12.94
CA VAL A 15 -22.89 6.79 13.75
C VAL A 15 -21.98 5.88 12.94
N THR A 16 -21.30 6.45 11.94
CA THR A 16 -20.01 5.90 11.54
C THR A 16 -19.18 5.90 12.81
N SER A 17 -18.63 4.75 13.18
CA SER A 17 -17.61 4.63 14.21
C SER A 17 -16.52 5.65 13.87
N ALA A 18 -16.56 6.83 14.49
CA ALA A 18 -15.51 7.82 14.36
C ALA A 18 -14.36 7.37 15.26
N SER A 19 -13.66 6.32 14.83
CA SER A 19 -12.32 6.04 15.29
C SER A 19 -11.47 7.19 14.79
N GLY A 20 -11.25 8.21 15.62
CA GLY A 20 -10.85 9.58 15.25
C GLY A 20 -9.51 9.79 14.52
N MET A 21 -8.97 8.79 13.80
CA MET A 21 -7.75 8.88 13.00
C MET A 21 -7.83 8.11 11.67
N GLY A 22 -8.94 7.43 11.37
CA GLY A 22 -9.12 6.70 10.11
C GLY A 22 -10.58 6.48 9.76
N MET A 23 -10.87 6.39 8.46
CA MET A 23 -12.18 6.08 7.91
C MET A 23 -12.04 4.95 6.90
N GLU A 24 -12.99 4.03 6.90
CA GLU A 24 -13.12 3.03 5.84
C GLU A 24 -14.58 2.95 5.38
N SER A 25 -14.76 2.54 4.13
CA SER A 25 -16.08 2.32 3.53
C SER A 25 -16.00 1.22 2.49
N PHE A 26 -17.03 0.40 2.40
CA PHE A 26 -17.13 -0.67 1.42
C PHE A 26 -18.09 -0.29 0.29
N GLY A 27 -17.77 -0.71 -0.92
CA GLY A 27 -18.52 -0.38 -2.13
C GLY A 27 -18.15 0.98 -2.73
N ASN A 28 -19.11 1.53 -3.49
CA ASN A 28 -18.89 2.63 -4.43
C ASN A 28 -19.77 3.87 -4.13
N ASP A 29 -20.25 4.04 -2.90
CA ASP A 29 -21.00 5.23 -2.51
C ASP A 29 -20.21 6.51 -2.80
N CYS A 30 -20.82 7.45 -3.53
CA CYS A 30 -20.12 8.65 -3.97
C CYS A 30 -19.52 9.45 -2.80
N LEU A 31 -18.24 9.76 -2.91
CA LEU A 31 -17.56 10.70 -2.03
C LEU A 31 -17.66 12.12 -2.58
N SER A 32 -17.70 13.09 -1.68
CA SER A 32 -17.89 14.50 -2.02
C SER A 32 -16.67 15.07 -2.72
N ALA A 33 -16.88 15.75 -3.86
CA ALA A 33 -15.83 16.48 -4.56
C ALA A 33 -15.16 17.58 -3.72
N LEU A 34 -15.82 18.04 -2.65
CA LEU A 34 -15.27 19.05 -1.75
C LEU A 34 -14.05 18.55 -0.96
N ASN A 35 -13.88 17.23 -0.81
CA ASN A 35 -12.78 16.62 -0.07
C ASN A 35 -11.49 16.53 -0.90
N TYR A 36 -11.57 16.69 -2.23
CA TYR A 36 -10.49 16.40 -3.17
C TYR A 36 -10.03 17.63 -3.95
N ARG A 37 -10.04 18.80 -3.30
CA ARG A 37 -9.65 20.07 -3.93
C ARG A 37 -8.18 20.13 -4.31
N ASP A 38 -7.33 19.40 -3.58
CA ASP A 38 -5.90 19.27 -3.87
C ASP A 38 -5.65 18.40 -5.12
N TRP A 39 -6.66 17.63 -5.56
CA TRP A 39 -6.57 16.71 -6.70
C TRP A 39 -7.65 17.00 -7.77
N PRO A 40 -7.62 18.16 -8.44
CA PRO A 40 -8.59 18.48 -9.49
C PRO A 40 -8.61 17.41 -10.57
N GLY A 41 -9.79 16.90 -10.91
CA GLY A 41 -9.97 15.85 -11.91
C GLY A 41 -9.95 14.41 -11.37
N ALA A 42 -9.73 14.19 -10.06
CA ALA A 42 -9.68 12.84 -9.49
C ALA A 42 -11.05 12.18 -9.28
N ILE A 43 -12.14 12.96 -9.21
CA ILE A 43 -13.48 12.45 -8.87
C ILE A 43 -13.99 11.32 -9.77
N PRO A 44 -13.81 11.35 -11.11
CA PRO A 44 -14.21 10.23 -11.96
C PRO A 44 -13.57 8.89 -11.55
N VAL A 45 -12.27 8.88 -11.19
CA VAL A 45 -11.60 7.67 -10.69
C VAL A 45 -12.10 7.32 -9.29
N ILE A 46 -12.14 8.29 -8.37
CA ILE A 46 -12.52 8.09 -6.96
C ILE A 46 -13.92 7.47 -6.84
N ASN A 47 -14.88 7.97 -7.61
CA ASN A 47 -16.28 7.54 -7.57
C ASN A 47 -16.62 6.54 -8.70
N SER A 48 -15.62 5.84 -9.23
CA SER A 48 -15.86 4.77 -10.20
C SER A 48 -16.80 3.72 -9.62
N LYS A 49 -17.72 3.22 -10.45
CA LYS A 49 -18.64 2.13 -10.10
C LYS A 49 -17.91 0.84 -9.70
N HIS A 50 -16.64 0.71 -10.09
CA HIS A 50 -15.78 -0.44 -9.83
C HIS A 50 -15.12 -0.40 -8.45
N ARG A 51 -15.30 0.67 -7.67
CA ARG A 51 -14.71 0.75 -6.33
C ARG A 51 -15.38 -0.26 -5.40
N VAL A 52 -14.56 -1.11 -4.78
CA VAL A 52 -15.01 -2.15 -3.85
C VAL A 52 -14.70 -1.78 -2.40
N TYR A 53 -13.68 -0.95 -2.17
CA TYR A 53 -13.26 -0.54 -0.85
C TYR A 53 -12.51 0.81 -0.89
N HIS A 54 -12.57 1.53 0.21
CA HIS A 54 -11.88 2.80 0.39
C HIS A 54 -11.43 2.92 1.84
N GLN A 55 -10.19 3.34 2.04
CA GLN A 55 -9.65 3.70 3.34
C GLN A 55 -8.95 5.05 3.29
N TRP A 56 -9.05 5.77 4.40
CA TRP A 56 -8.37 7.02 4.64
C TRP A 56 -7.77 6.98 6.04
N VAL A 57 -6.48 7.27 6.18
CA VAL A 57 -5.81 7.37 7.49
C VAL A 57 -4.93 8.61 7.49
N ASN A 58 -5.30 9.63 8.27
CA ASN A 58 -4.53 10.86 8.43
C ASN A 58 -4.14 11.58 7.11
N GLY A 59 -4.93 11.41 6.06
CA GLY A 59 -4.63 11.95 4.73
C GLY A 59 -3.88 10.99 3.80
N ASN A 60 -3.49 9.82 4.26
CA ASN A 60 -3.02 8.73 3.40
C ASN A 60 -4.25 7.95 2.91
N GLU A 61 -4.63 8.12 1.65
CA GLU A 61 -5.91 7.64 1.13
C GLU A 61 -5.71 6.59 0.04
N SER A 62 -6.53 5.56 0.07
CA SER A 62 -6.48 4.44 -0.86
C SER A 62 -7.88 4.01 -1.26
N PHE A 63 -8.07 3.89 -2.57
CA PHE A 63 -9.30 3.39 -3.18
C PHE A 63 -8.97 2.11 -3.94
N TYR A 64 -9.75 1.07 -3.72
CA TYR A 64 -9.53 -0.26 -4.27
C TYR A 64 -10.65 -0.61 -5.22
N TYR A 65 -10.30 -1.19 -6.36
CA TYR A 65 -11.22 -1.40 -7.45
C TYR A 65 -11.09 -2.81 -8.02
N GLN A 66 -12.20 -3.34 -8.52
CA GLN A 66 -12.26 -4.64 -9.17
C GLN A 66 -13.01 -4.53 -10.49
N GLY A 67 -12.48 -5.16 -11.54
CA GLY A 67 -13.08 -5.09 -12.88
C GLY A 67 -12.21 -5.70 -13.96
N SER A 68 -12.67 -5.57 -15.20
CA SER A 68 -11.95 -6.06 -16.37
C SER A 68 -10.84 -5.11 -16.81
N THR A 69 -9.98 -5.58 -17.70
CA THR A 69 -8.97 -4.73 -18.36
C THR A 69 -9.58 -3.54 -19.11
N ALA A 70 -10.80 -3.68 -19.64
CA ALA A 70 -11.51 -2.57 -20.27
C ALA A 70 -11.89 -1.50 -19.24
N ASP A 71 -12.39 -1.92 -18.06
CA ASP A 71 -12.74 -1.00 -16.98
C ASP A 71 -11.51 -0.30 -16.39
N LEU A 72 -10.38 -1.02 -16.28
CA LEU A 72 -9.10 -0.43 -15.89
C LEU A 72 -8.61 0.59 -16.92
N ASN A 73 -8.75 0.31 -18.23
CA ASN A 73 -8.38 1.27 -19.27
C ASN A 73 -9.23 2.55 -19.23
N ASP A 74 -10.52 2.44 -18.89
CA ASP A 74 -11.37 3.61 -18.64
C ASP A 74 -10.90 4.38 -17.39
N ALA A 75 -10.54 3.67 -16.31
CA ALA A 75 -9.99 4.28 -15.10
C ALA A 75 -8.64 4.97 -15.34
N LEU A 76 -7.77 4.40 -16.18
CA LEU A 76 -6.51 5.01 -16.62
C LEU A 76 -6.76 6.31 -17.39
N ALA A 77 -7.73 6.32 -18.29
CA ALA A 77 -8.11 7.53 -19.02
C ALA A 77 -8.63 8.63 -18.08
N ASP A 78 -9.38 8.26 -17.04
CA ASP A 78 -9.79 9.18 -15.98
C ASP A 78 -8.61 9.66 -15.11
N PHE A 79 -7.69 8.76 -14.75
CA PHE A 79 -6.49 9.07 -13.97
C PHE A 79 -5.61 10.11 -14.67
N ALA A 80 -5.44 9.98 -15.99
CA ALA A 80 -4.70 10.95 -16.80
C ALA A 80 -5.32 12.37 -16.83
N ARG A 81 -6.57 12.55 -16.36
CA ARG A 81 -7.20 13.86 -16.25
C ARG A 81 -6.83 14.60 -14.96
N ILE A 82 -6.26 13.91 -13.97
CA ILE A 82 -5.88 14.50 -12.69
C ILE A 82 -4.80 15.56 -12.91
N LYS A 83 -4.98 16.73 -12.29
CA LYS A 83 -4.00 17.82 -12.33
C LYS A 83 -3.00 17.63 -11.20
N ALA A 84 -1.83 17.12 -11.55
CA ALA A 84 -0.69 16.94 -10.66
C ALA A 84 0.62 17.20 -11.44
N ASP A 85 1.71 17.45 -10.72
CA ASP A 85 3.03 17.63 -11.32
C ASP A 85 3.52 16.37 -12.03
N ARG A 86 3.12 15.21 -11.50
CA ARG A 86 3.43 13.89 -12.03
C ARG A 86 2.25 12.95 -11.83
N LEU A 87 2.02 12.07 -12.80
CA LEU A 87 1.13 10.92 -12.68
C LEU A 87 1.94 9.67 -12.99
N ALA A 88 1.81 8.65 -12.15
CA ALA A 88 2.52 7.40 -12.34
C ALA A 88 1.60 6.21 -12.10
N VAL A 89 1.82 5.15 -12.87
CA VAL A 89 1.31 3.82 -12.58
C VAL A 89 2.44 2.91 -12.13
N VAL A 90 2.15 2.00 -11.22
CA VAL A 90 3.06 0.92 -10.84
C VAL A 90 2.34 -0.39 -11.14
N ILE A 91 2.97 -1.26 -11.91
CA ILE A 91 2.43 -2.59 -12.20
C ILE A 91 3.06 -3.60 -11.24
N HIS A 92 2.21 -4.34 -10.53
CA HIS A 92 2.56 -5.33 -9.53
C HIS A 92 2.16 -6.72 -10.03
N PRO A 93 2.94 -7.76 -9.71
CA PRO A 93 2.41 -9.12 -9.66
C PRO A 93 1.17 -9.16 -8.77
N GLY A 94 0.16 -9.93 -9.18
CA GLY A 94 -1.12 -10.03 -8.50
C GLY A 94 -1.40 -11.42 -7.92
N PRO A 95 -2.61 -11.62 -7.37
CA PRO A 95 -3.68 -10.64 -7.22
C PRO A 95 -3.38 -9.58 -6.13
N GLY A 96 -4.10 -8.46 -6.16
CA GLY A 96 -4.06 -7.45 -5.09
C GLY A 96 -5.01 -7.84 -3.95
N GLU A 97 -4.54 -7.72 -2.71
CA GLU A 97 -5.33 -8.03 -1.52
C GLU A 97 -5.07 -7.04 -0.39
N THR A 98 -6.13 -6.69 0.36
CA THR A 98 -6.04 -5.91 1.60
C THR A 98 -7.08 -6.39 2.61
N HIS A 99 -7.01 -5.88 3.84
CA HIS A 99 -7.97 -6.16 4.89
C HIS A 99 -8.63 -4.88 5.41
N SER A 100 -9.83 -5.01 5.97
CA SER A 100 -10.47 -3.98 6.79
C SER A 100 -9.63 -3.65 8.03
N PHE A 101 -9.88 -2.48 8.66
CA PHE A 101 -9.09 -2.07 9.82
C PHE A 101 -9.08 -3.08 10.97
N ASN A 102 -10.20 -3.76 11.19
CA ASN A 102 -10.33 -4.80 12.22
C ASN A 102 -9.89 -6.20 11.76
N GLN A 103 -9.37 -6.34 10.53
CA GLN A 103 -8.93 -7.61 9.95
C GLN A 103 -10.04 -8.65 9.76
N GLU A 104 -11.32 -8.28 9.89
CA GLU A 104 -12.44 -9.23 9.74
C GLU A 104 -12.84 -9.48 8.28
N ARG A 105 -12.47 -8.57 7.37
CA ARG A 105 -12.83 -8.68 5.95
C ARG A 105 -11.60 -8.52 5.07
N GLN A 106 -11.30 -9.59 4.33
CA GLN A 106 -10.40 -9.56 3.19
C GLN A 106 -11.10 -8.91 1.98
N VAL A 107 -10.35 -8.14 1.21
CA VAL A 107 -10.80 -7.45 0.01
C VAL A 107 -9.78 -7.69 -1.09
N GLU A 108 -10.22 -8.39 -2.14
CA GLU A 108 -9.47 -8.55 -3.38
C GLU A 108 -9.69 -7.35 -4.30
N PHE A 109 -8.68 -6.99 -5.07
CA PHE A 109 -8.74 -5.87 -6.01
C PHE A 109 -7.74 -6.03 -7.16
N ASP A 110 -8.05 -5.40 -8.28
CA ASP A 110 -7.26 -5.42 -9.51
C ASP A 110 -6.42 -4.15 -9.68
N TRP A 111 -6.89 -3.01 -9.15
CA TRP A 111 -6.10 -1.78 -9.08
C TRP A 111 -6.46 -0.94 -7.86
N GLN A 112 -5.55 -0.04 -7.52
CA GLN A 112 -5.66 0.86 -6.38
C GLN A 112 -5.23 2.27 -6.78
N LEU A 113 -6.07 3.27 -6.50
CA LEU A 113 -5.68 4.68 -6.54
C LEU A 113 -5.16 5.08 -5.17
N HIS A 114 -3.97 5.65 -5.12
CA HIS A 114 -3.37 6.23 -3.92
C HIS A 114 -3.26 7.74 -4.06
N LEU A 115 -3.78 8.47 -3.07
CA LEU A 115 -3.70 9.92 -2.99
C LEU A 115 -3.13 10.33 -1.63
N LEU A 116 -2.20 11.29 -1.64
CA LEU A 116 -1.62 11.85 -0.42
C LEU A 116 -2.25 13.20 -0.08
N GLY A 117 -2.64 13.39 1.16
CA GLY A 117 -3.20 14.63 1.68
C GLY A 117 -3.00 14.75 3.18
N GLY A 118 -3.72 15.69 3.80
CA GLY A 118 -3.78 15.83 5.25
C GLY A 118 -2.41 15.84 5.96
N ILE A 119 -2.31 15.12 7.07
CA ILE A 119 -1.08 14.99 7.87
C ILE A 119 -0.03 14.17 7.12
N ALA A 120 -0.44 13.16 6.35
CA ALA A 120 0.48 12.31 5.57
C ALA A 120 1.30 13.13 4.57
N LYS A 121 0.78 14.24 4.04
CA LYS A 121 1.52 15.18 3.19
C LYS A 121 2.73 15.79 3.88
N HIS A 122 2.69 16.00 5.21
CA HIS A 122 3.85 16.47 5.95
C HIS A 122 4.95 15.41 6.04
N MET A 123 4.58 14.12 6.11
CA MET A 123 5.56 13.02 6.15
C MET A 123 6.45 13.02 4.89
N ALA A 124 5.88 13.39 3.74
CA ALA A 124 6.64 13.55 2.50
C ALA A 124 7.73 14.65 2.56
N THR A 125 7.61 15.61 3.49
CA THR A 125 8.58 16.71 3.66
C THR A 125 9.74 16.38 4.60
N LEU A 126 9.67 15.27 5.31
CA LEU A 126 10.76 14.78 6.16
C LEU A 126 12.00 14.45 5.29
N PRO A 127 13.21 14.39 5.85
CA PRO A 127 14.39 13.95 5.13
C PRO A 127 14.16 12.61 4.42
N LEU A 128 14.21 12.59 3.08
CA LEU A 128 13.88 11.43 2.25
C LEU A 128 12.45 10.88 2.44
N GLY A 129 11.53 11.63 3.03
CA GLY A 129 10.16 11.19 3.29
C GLY A 129 9.33 10.97 2.03
N SER A 130 9.55 11.78 0.99
CA SER A 130 8.90 11.60 -0.33
C SER A 130 9.27 10.28 -1.01
N ASN A 131 10.33 9.60 -0.56
CA ASN A 131 10.64 8.27 -1.03
C ASN A 131 9.66 7.21 -0.51
N VAL A 132 8.95 7.48 0.59
CA VAL A 132 7.98 6.57 1.23
C VAL A 132 6.55 7.05 1.02
N TRP A 133 6.31 8.34 1.21
CA TRP A 133 5.03 9.01 0.98
C TRP A 133 5.18 9.90 -0.25
N ASP A 134 5.02 9.32 -1.42
CA ASP A 134 5.11 10.11 -2.63
C ASP A 134 4.00 11.16 -2.65
N PRO A 135 4.33 12.45 -2.84
CA PRO A 135 3.32 13.50 -2.86
C PRO A 135 2.41 13.44 -4.08
N ASN A 136 2.72 12.67 -5.12
CA ASN A 136 1.95 12.61 -6.36
C ASN A 136 0.95 11.44 -6.36
N PRO A 137 -0.14 11.52 -7.16
CA PRO A 137 -1.07 10.41 -7.35
C PRO A 137 -0.41 9.18 -8.00
N TYR A 138 -0.74 7.99 -7.47
CA TYR A 138 -0.36 6.70 -8.04
C TYR A 138 -1.57 5.85 -8.37
N LEU A 139 -1.51 5.16 -9.49
CA LEU A 139 -2.37 4.01 -9.75
C LEU A 139 -1.54 2.73 -9.69
N HIS A 140 -1.77 1.90 -8.68
CA HIS A 140 -1.17 0.58 -8.58
C HIS A 140 -2.06 -0.42 -9.33
N ILE A 141 -1.51 -1.18 -10.26
CA ILE A 141 -2.21 -2.20 -11.05
C ILE A 141 -1.66 -3.56 -10.62
N TYR A 142 -2.53 -4.52 -10.34
CA TYR A 142 -2.16 -5.87 -9.91
C TYR A 142 -2.60 -6.87 -10.98
N LEU A 143 -1.66 -7.68 -11.45
CA LEU A 143 -1.93 -8.68 -12.49
C LEU A 143 -2.64 -9.91 -11.91
N GLY A 144 -3.97 -9.80 -11.74
CA GLY A 144 -4.87 -10.91 -11.44
C GLY A 144 -5.61 -11.41 -12.69
N ASP A 145 -6.57 -12.31 -12.51
CA ASP A 145 -7.34 -12.92 -13.60
C ASP A 145 -8.12 -11.90 -14.47
N GLY A 146 -8.41 -10.71 -13.94
CA GLY A 146 -9.17 -9.66 -14.64
C GLY A 146 -8.32 -8.70 -15.49
N VAL A 147 -6.99 -8.70 -15.31
CA VAL A 147 -6.07 -7.70 -15.89
C VAL A 147 -5.05 -8.36 -16.82
N GLU A 148 -5.22 -8.12 -18.11
CA GLU A 148 -4.32 -8.58 -19.17
C GLU A 148 -3.28 -7.49 -19.49
N LEU A 149 -2.01 -7.79 -19.22
CA LEU A 149 -0.89 -6.86 -19.38
C LEU A 149 -0.78 -6.30 -20.81
N ASP A 150 -0.88 -7.15 -21.83
CA ASP A 150 -0.74 -6.75 -23.24
C ASP A 150 -1.90 -5.89 -23.76
N ALA A 151 -3.01 -5.83 -23.03
CA ALA A 151 -4.20 -5.05 -23.38
C ALA A 151 -4.28 -3.72 -22.61
N LEU A 152 -3.31 -3.41 -21.75
CA LEU A 152 -3.22 -2.14 -21.04
C LEU A 152 -2.97 -0.98 -22.02
N ARG A 153 -3.64 0.14 -21.78
CA ARG A 153 -3.54 1.36 -22.58
C ARG A 153 -3.08 2.50 -21.68
N ILE A 154 -1.77 2.57 -21.45
CA ILE A 154 -1.19 3.65 -20.65
C ILE A 154 -1.35 4.99 -21.39
N PRO A 155 -2.04 5.98 -20.79
CA PRO A 155 -2.20 7.29 -21.43
C PRO A 155 -0.87 8.04 -21.54
N ALA A 156 -0.74 8.86 -22.58
CA ALA A 156 0.44 9.72 -22.74
C ALA A 156 0.61 10.67 -21.54
N GLY A 157 1.85 10.84 -21.08
CA GLY A 157 2.18 11.68 -19.92
C GLY A 157 1.96 11.01 -18.56
N VAL A 158 1.61 9.73 -18.53
CA VAL A 158 1.61 8.91 -17.32
C VAL A 158 2.87 8.05 -17.30
N ASP A 159 3.69 8.20 -16.27
CA ASP A 159 4.89 7.38 -16.09
C ASP A 159 4.51 5.94 -15.76
N VAL A 160 5.28 4.98 -16.25
CA VAL A 160 5.16 3.57 -15.86
C VAL A 160 6.37 3.21 -15.02
N LEU A 161 6.13 2.76 -13.80
CA LEU A 161 7.16 2.34 -12.87
C LEU A 161 7.10 0.84 -12.62
N GLU A 162 8.28 0.27 -12.39
CA GLU A 162 8.47 -1.10 -11.98
C GLU A 162 8.67 -1.20 -10.47
N LEU A 163 8.62 -2.43 -9.94
CA LEU A 163 8.96 -2.65 -8.53
C LEU A 163 10.43 -2.26 -8.26
N ALA A 164 11.33 -2.42 -9.23
CA ALA A 164 12.74 -2.02 -9.11
C ALA A 164 12.93 -0.51 -8.84
N ASP A 165 12.08 0.34 -9.42
CA ASP A 165 12.08 1.79 -9.16
C ASP A 165 11.70 2.08 -7.70
N LEU A 166 10.65 1.42 -7.21
CA LEU A 166 10.22 1.52 -5.83
C LEU A 166 11.25 0.94 -4.86
N GLN A 167 11.88 -0.19 -5.20
CA GLN A 167 12.97 -0.80 -4.42
C GLN A 167 14.13 0.18 -4.27
N THR A 168 14.56 0.82 -5.36
CA THR A 168 15.64 1.82 -5.34
C THR A 168 15.27 3.00 -4.45
N ARG A 169 14.04 3.49 -4.59
CA ARG A 169 13.52 4.60 -3.80
C ARG A 169 13.45 4.27 -2.31
N TYR A 170 12.91 3.11 -1.95
CA TYR A 170 12.80 2.68 -0.56
C TYR A 170 14.16 2.34 0.04
N ALA A 171 15.08 1.71 -0.70
CA ALA A 171 16.45 1.50 -0.25
C ALA A 171 17.12 2.83 0.13
N LYS A 172 16.90 3.89 -0.65
CA LYS A 172 17.38 5.23 -0.30
C LYS A 172 16.73 5.78 0.96
N ALA A 173 15.44 5.52 1.20
CA ALA A 173 14.73 5.99 2.38
C ALA A 173 15.24 5.39 3.70
N LEU A 174 15.84 4.18 3.68
CA LEU A 174 16.52 3.61 4.85
C LEU A 174 17.71 4.45 5.34
N GLU A 175 18.29 5.30 4.47
CA GLU A 175 19.37 6.22 4.84
C GLU A 175 18.85 7.53 5.48
N SER A 176 17.54 7.68 5.68
CA SER A 176 16.98 8.90 6.25
C SER A 176 17.47 9.15 7.67
N THR A 177 17.70 10.41 8.01
CA THR A 177 17.94 10.82 9.40
C THR A 177 16.68 10.75 10.25
N ASP A 178 15.49 10.68 9.65
CA ASP A 178 14.21 10.61 10.35
C ASP A 178 13.80 9.16 10.62
N GLN A 179 13.54 8.84 11.89
CA GLN A 179 13.17 7.50 12.32
C GLN A 179 11.84 7.02 11.71
N SER A 180 10.87 7.90 11.51
CA SER A 180 9.57 7.56 10.93
C SER A 180 9.76 7.08 9.49
N VAL A 181 10.58 7.79 8.72
CA VAL A 181 10.92 7.41 7.35
C VAL A 181 11.55 6.02 7.34
N ARG A 182 12.58 5.77 8.15
CA ARG A 182 13.27 4.46 8.18
C ARG A 182 12.36 3.31 8.59
N GLY A 183 11.60 3.44 9.67
CA GLY A 183 10.77 2.33 10.15
C GLY A 183 9.58 2.03 9.24
N TRP A 184 8.91 3.05 8.65
CA TRP A 184 7.87 2.80 7.65
C TRP A 184 8.44 2.16 6.38
N THR A 185 9.67 2.53 6.00
CA THR A 185 10.37 1.94 4.86
C THR A 185 10.56 0.43 5.01
N CYS A 186 10.84 -0.08 6.22
CA CYS A 186 10.97 -1.52 6.46
C CYS A 186 9.71 -2.29 6.02
N GLY A 187 8.53 -1.79 6.41
CA GLY A 187 7.26 -2.39 5.98
C GLY A 187 7.03 -2.25 4.47
N ARG A 188 7.36 -1.11 3.86
CA ARG A 188 7.22 -0.91 2.42
C ARG A 188 8.07 -1.88 1.60
N ILE A 189 9.33 -2.08 2.00
CA ILE A 189 10.24 -3.02 1.33
C ILE A 189 9.72 -4.46 1.44
N ALA A 190 9.29 -4.86 2.64
CA ALA A 190 8.74 -6.19 2.89
C ALA A 190 7.49 -6.50 2.04
N SER A 191 6.55 -5.55 1.95
CA SER A 191 5.32 -5.74 1.17
C SER A 191 5.52 -5.64 -0.34
N LEU A 192 6.60 -5.00 -0.80
CA LEU A 192 6.84 -4.78 -2.23
C LEU A 192 7.30 -6.06 -2.93
N ASP A 193 8.25 -6.78 -2.33
CA ASP A 193 8.80 -8.02 -2.88
C ASP A 193 9.33 -8.91 -1.74
N PRO A 194 8.46 -9.78 -1.17
CA PRO A 194 8.83 -10.67 -0.07
C PRO A 194 9.72 -11.84 -0.50
N TYR A 195 10.04 -11.96 -1.79
CA TYR A 195 10.88 -13.01 -2.36
C TYR A 195 12.31 -12.55 -2.65
N ARG A 196 12.63 -11.29 -2.37
CA ARG A 196 13.96 -10.71 -2.62
C ARG A 196 14.85 -10.75 -1.38
N ARG A 197 15.94 -11.52 -1.46
CA ARG A 197 16.89 -11.66 -0.34
C ARG A 197 17.54 -10.35 0.05
N GLU A 198 17.91 -9.51 -0.91
CA GLU A 198 18.55 -8.22 -0.63
C GLU A 198 17.61 -7.28 0.15
N SER A 199 16.30 -7.37 -0.09
CA SER A 199 15.28 -6.63 0.67
C SER A 199 15.25 -7.09 2.13
N MET A 200 15.24 -8.40 2.36
CA MET A 200 15.32 -8.99 3.70
C MET A 200 16.59 -8.56 4.43
N GLN A 201 17.75 -8.63 3.77
CA GLN A 201 19.04 -8.22 4.35
C GLN A 201 19.10 -6.71 4.66
N ALA A 202 18.50 -5.88 3.81
CA ALA A 202 18.41 -4.44 4.07
C ALA A 202 17.57 -4.15 5.32
N ILE A 203 16.47 -4.87 5.52
CA ILE A 203 15.62 -4.77 6.72
C ILE A 203 16.34 -5.33 7.95
N ALA A 204 17.05 -6.45 7.84
CA ALA A 204 17.78 -7.06 8.95
C ALA A 204 18.83 -6.11 9.56
N ARG A 205 19.51 -5.30 8.72
CA ARG A 205 20.43 -4.25 9.21
C ARG A 205 19.75 -3.24 10.15
N MET A 206 18.44 -3.03 10.00
CA MET A 206 17.66 -2.08 10.81
C MET A 206 17.29 -2.62 12.19
N LEU A 207 17.56 -3.89 12.49
CA LEU A 207 17.48 -4.43 13.86
C LEU A 207 18.50 -3.76 14.82
N ASN A 208 19.57 -3.20 14.25
CA ASN A 208 20.63 -2.48 14.96
C ASN A 208 20.48 -0.95 14.86
N ASP A 209 19.32 -0.44 14.41
CA ASP A 209 19.06 1.00 14.39
C ASP A 209 19.11 1.60 15.79
N SER A 210 19.50 2.87 15.91
CA SER A 210 19.54 3.57 17.19
C SER A 210 18.15 3.85 17.79
N ASP A 211 17.10 3.82 16.97
CA ASP A 211 15.73 4.11 17.39
C ASP A 211 14.91 2.82 17.57
N ASP A 212 14.29 2.66 18.75
CA ASP A 212 13.53 1.45 19.09
C ASP A 212 12.31 1.23 18.19
N TRP A 213 11.68 2.30 17.70
CA TRP A 213 10.53 2.16 16.79
C TRP A 213 10.97 1.60 15.43
N VAL A 214 12.14 2.00 14.93
CA VAL A 214 12.71 1.40 13.71
C VAL A 214 13.00 -0.08 13.92
N ARG A 215 13.63 -0.46 15.04
CA ARG A 215 13.94 -1.86 15.37
C ARG A 215 12.68 -2.74 15.44
N LEU A 216 11.61 -2.23 16.06
CA LEU A 216 10.30 -2.91 16.13
C LEU A 216 9.68 -3.14 14.74
N ASN A 217 9.77 -2.15 13.85
CA ASN A 217 9.28 -2.27 12.48
C ASN A 217 10.12 -3.26 11.68
N ALA A 218 11.45 -3.21 11.82
CA ALA A 218 12.36 -4.15 11.16
C ALA A 218 12.07 -5.60 11.58
N ALA A 219 12.01 -5.87 12.89
CA ALA A 219 11.69 -7.19 13.42
C ALA A 219 10.35 -7.72 12.93
N GLY A 220 9.34 -6.85 12.84
CA GLY A 220 8.04 -7.21 12.27
C GLY A 220 8.05 -7.50 10.77
N ALA A 221 8.73 -6.65 10.00
CA ALA A 221 8.80 -6.76 8.56
C ALA A 221 9.53 -8.04 8.12
N LEU A 222 10.53 -8.50 8.89
CA LEU A 222 11.21 -9.77 8.62
C LEU A 222 10.28 -10.99 8.61
N ALA A 223 9.16 -10.94 9.34
CA ALA A 223 8.20 -12.04 9.38
C ALA A 223 7.45 -12.29 8.05
N THR A 224 7.62 -11.41 7.06
CA THR A 224 7.05 -11.53 5.71
C THR A 224 7.89 -12.40 4.78
N PHE A 225 9.17 -12.61 5.08
CA PHE A 225 10.12 -13.30 4.21
C PHE A 225 10.11 -14.81 4.44
N THR A 226 8.95 -15.44 4.26
CA THR A 226 8.74 -16.89 4.52
C THR A 226 9.60 -17.80 3.63
N THR A 227 10.04 -17.30 2.47
CA THR A 227 11.00 -17.99 1.59
C THR A 227 12.40 -18.07 2.19
N PHE A 228 12.75 -17.14 3.09
CA PHE A 228 14.03 -17.06 3.76
C PHE A 228 13.89 -17.23 5.28
N SER A 229 12.90 -18.00 5.74
CA SER A 229 12.55 -18.11 7.17
C SER A 229 13.76 -18.44 8.05
N ASP A 230 14.61 -19.39 7.67
CA ASP A 230 15.79 -19.75 8.47
C ASP A 230 16.79 -18.59 8.63
N GLU A 231 17.06 -17.86 7.53
CA GLU A 231 17.96 -16.69 7.54
C GLU A 231 17.33 -15.54 8.34
N ALA A 232 16.03 -15.27 8.15
CA ALA A 232 15.31 -14.25 8.90
C ALA A 232 15.22 -14.57 10.41
N ILE A 233 14.99 -15.83 10.79
CA ILE A 233 15.01 -16.29 12.18
C ILE A 233 16.41 -16.11 12.76
N HIS A 234 17.46 -16.46 12.03
CA HIS A 234 18.83 -16.27 12.49
C HIS A 234 19.16 -14.79 12.80
N GLU A 235 18.78 -13.88 11.91
CA GLU A 235 18.96 -12.43 12.13
C GLU A 235 18.17 -11.92 13.35
N LEU A 236 16.95 -12.44 13.56
CA LEU A 236 16.12 -12.10 14.71
C LEU A 236 16.70 -12.64 16.04
N GLU A 237 17.19 -13.87 16.05
CA GLU A 237 17.81 -14.52 17.23
C GLU A 237 19.15 -13.88 17.62
N ALA A 238 19.83 -13.22 16.68
CA ALA A 238 21.08 -12.52 16.93
C ALA A 238 20.90 -11.17 17.66
N VAL A 239 19.67 -10.67 17.81
CA VAL A 239 19.41 -9.38 18.46
C VAL A 239 19.49 -9.53 19.98
N GLU A 240 20.53 -8.93 20.57
CA GLU A 240 20.63 -8.77 22.01
C GLU A 240 19.85 -7.51 22.47
N THR A 241 18.81 -7.68 23.28
CA THR A 241 18.02 -6.56 23.80
C THR A 241 17.50 -6.82 25.21
N ASN A 242 17.39 -5.75 26.00
CA ASN A 242 16.65 -5.75 27.27
C ASN A 242 15.28 -5.03 27.14
N ASP A 243 14.91 -4.58 25.94
CA ASP A 243 13.59 -4.01 25.67
C ASP A 243 12.57 -5.14 25.50
N GLU A 244 11.66 -5.26 26.47
CA GLU A 244 10.60 -6.26 26.51
C GLU A 244 9.69 -6.20 25.27
N LYS A 245 9.40 -5.00 24.73
CA LYS A 245 8.54 -4.86 23.56
C LYS A 245 9.22 -5.37 22.30
N LEU A 246 10.52 -5.11 22.17
CA LEU A 246 11.29 -5.61 21.05
C LEU A 246 11.45 -7.13 21.13
N GLN A 247 11.72 -7.66 22.33
CA GLN A 247 11.77 -9.11 22.53
C GLN A 247 10.43 -9.77 22.17
N GLU A 248 9.31 -9.22 22.64
CA GLU A 248 7.98 -9.74 22.30
C GLU A 248 7.71 -9.72 20.79
N ARG A 249 8.13 -8.64 20.10
CA ARG A 249 8.00 -8.53 18.65
C ARG A 249 8.86 -9.56 17.91
N ILE A 250 10.10 -9.77 18.36
CA ILE A 250 11.01 -10.78 17.81
C ILE A 250 10.39 -12.18 17.97
N ASP A 251 9.93 -12.52 19.16
CA ASP A 251 9.35 -13.84 19.45
C ASP A 251 8.12 -14.10 18.57
N LYS A 252 7.25 -13.10 18.40
CA LYS A 252 6.08 -13.16 17.50
C LYS A 252 6.49 -13.36 16.04
N SER A 253 7.49 -12.61 15.56
CA SER A 253 7.98 -12.74 14.19
C SER A 253 8.60 -14.11 13.92
N ILE A 254 9.40 -14.62 14.86
CA ILE A 254 9.98 -15.98 14.78
C ILE A 254 8.87 -17.03 14.75
N GLN A 255 7.86 -16.90 15.62
CA GLN A 255 6.74 -17.84 15.65
C GLN A 255 5.98 -17.82 14.31
N GLN A 256 5.69 -16.63 13.77
CA GLN A 256 5.05 -16.49 12.46
C GLN A 256 5.87 -17.16 11.35
N LEU A 257 7.19 -17.00 11.33
CA LEU A 257 8.06 -17.63 10.33
C LEU A 257 8.09 -19.16 10.48
N ARG A 258 8.10 -19.68 11.71
CA ARG A 258 8.05 -21.13 11.99
C ARG A 258 6.71 -21.75 11.59
N ASP A 259 5.62 -21.01 11.75
CA ASP A 259 4.27 -21.46 11.40
C ASP A 259 3.97 -21.29 9.90
N SER A 260 4.74 -20.45 9.21
CA SER A 260 4.56 -20.20 7.78
C SER A 260 4.90 -21.43 6.94
N GLN A 261 4.12 -21.64 5.88
CA GLN A 261 4.44 -22.63 4.86
C GLN A 261 5.20 -21.95 3.73
N HIS A 262 6.29 -22.56 3.27
CA HIS A 262 6.95 -22.10 2.06
C HIS A 262 6.09 -22.44 0.84
N GLU A 263 5.80 -21.45 0.01
CA GLU A 263 4.91 -21.56 -1.16
C GLU A 263 5.71 -21.32 -2.46
N PRO A 264 6.52 -22.30 -2.92
CA PRO A 264 7.41 -22.13 -4.07
C PRO A 264 6.65 -21.80 -5.36
N ASP A 265 5.44 -22.33 -5.52
CA ASP A 265 4.60 -22.05 -6.69
C ASP A 265 4.18 -20.57 -6.74
N LYS A 266 3.87 -19.96 -5.59
CA LYS A 266 3.57 -18.52 -5.51
C LYS A 266 4.79 -17.67 -5.81
N GLN A 267 5.96 -18.04 -5.29
CA GLN A 267 7.22 -17.37 -5.61
C GLN A 267 7.51 -17.44 -7.12
N GLN A 268 7.36 -18.61 -7.72
CA GLN A 268 7.59 -18.80 -9.15
C GLN A 268 6.61 -17.96 -9.99
N ALA A 269 5.32 -17.97 -9.66
CA ALA A 269 4.30 -17.17 -10.35
C ALA A 269 4.59 -15.67 -10.22
N PHE A 270 4.97 -15.20 -9.03
CA PHE A 270 5.36 -13.82 -8.79
C PHE A 270 6.54 -13.40 -9.68
N GLN A 271 7.59 -14.21 -9.75
CA GLN A 271 8.76 -13.93 -10.59
C GLN A 271 8.41 -13.93 -12.08
N GLN A 272 7.58 -14.87 -12.55
CA GLN A 272 7.13 -14.90 -13.94
C GLN A 272 6.35 -13.64 -14.31
N GLN A 273 5.50 -13.14 -13.41
CA GLN A 273 4.79 -11.88 -13.63
C GLN A 273 5.74 -10.68 -13.61
N LEU A 274 6.74 -10.65 -12.72
CA LEU A 274 7.77 -9.60 -12.75
C LEU A 274 8.52 -9.57 -14.07
N ASP A 275 8.96 -10.72 -14.58
CA ASP A 275 9.67 -10.80 -15.86
C ASP A 275 8.79 -10.31 -17.02
N ALA A 276 7.49 -10.65 -17.00
CA ALA A 276 6.53 -10.18 -18.00
C ALA A 276 6.29 -8.66 -17.91
N ILE A 277 6.15 -8.12 -16.69
CA ILE A 277 6.03 -6.67 -16.45
C ILE A 277 7.26 -5.95 -17.00
N HIS A 278 8.46 -6.47 -16.73
CA HIS A 278 9.70 -5.87 -17.20
C HIS A 278 9.76 -5.80 -18.73
N ALA A 279 9.49 -6.92 -19.41
CA ALA A 279 9.44 -6.96 -20.86
C ALA A 279 8.39 -5.99 -21.45
N TYR A 280 7.24 -5.84 -20.77
CA TYR A 280 6.20 -4.89 -21.18
C TYR A 280 6.67 -3.43 -21.04
N VAL A 281 7.32 -3.08 -19.92
CA VAL A 281 7.82 -1.71 -19.69
C VAL A 281 8.93 -1.35 -20.67
N GLU A 282 9.88 -2.26 -20.93
CA GLU A 282 10.90 -2.06 -21.98
C GLU A 282 10.26 -1.82 -23.36
N ALA A 283 9.23 -2.58 -23.71
CA ALA A 283 8.54 -2.41 -24.99
C ALA A 283 7.73 -1.10 -25.10
N LEU A 284 7.47 -0.40 -23.99
CA LEU A 284 6.86 0.93 -23.98
C LEU A 284 7.89 2.04 -24.16
N THR A 285 9.10 1.89 -23.61
CA THR A 285 10.16 2.91 -23.69
C THR A 285 10.85 2.95 -25.05
N ASP A 286 10.81 1.86 -25.80
CA ASP A 286 11.32 1.76 -27.18
C ASP A 286 10.38 2.37 -28.26
N ARG A 287 9.23 2.92 -27.88
CA ARG A 287 8.22 3.52 -28.80
C ARG A 287 8.32 5.04 -28.87
#